data_AF-A0A2R6FN82-F1
#
_entry.id   AF-A0A2R6FN82-F1
#
_cell.length_a   1.000
_cell.length_b   1.000
_cell.length_c   1.000
_cell.angle_alpha   90.00
_cell.angle_beta   90.00
_cell.angle_gamma   90.00
#
_symmetry.space_group_name_H-M   'P 1'
#
loop_
_entity.id
_entity.type
_entity.pdbx_description
1 polymer ?
#
loop_
_entity_poly.entity_id
_entity_poly.type
_entity_poly.pdbx_seq_one_letter_code
_entity_poly.pdbx_strand_id
1 'polypeptide(L)' 'DLTATAEVVRAGNSVGVSAVEVESATPAGETALVAVGQGAFRLFRS' A
#
# COMPACT_ATOMS: atom_id res chain seq x y z
N ASP A 1 -4.64 -15.67 2.19
CA ASP A 1 -4.44 -14.66 1.13
C ASP A 1 -4.16 -13.31 1.75
N LEU A 2 -3.32 -12.52 1.10
CA LEU A 2 -2.99 -11.14 1.51
C LEU A 2 -3.44 -10.19 0.41
N THR A 3 -4.09 -9.09 0.81
CA THR A 3 -4.45 -7.99 -0.10
C THR A 3 -3.74 -6.73 0.37
N ALA A 4 -3.09 -6.03 -0.55
CA ALA A 4 -2.41 -4.77 -0.26
C ALA A 4 -3.07 -3.62 -1.02
N THR A 5 -3.49 -2.58 -0.31
CA THR A 5 -4.02 -1.34 -0.89
C THR A 5 -2.99 -0.24 -0.69
N ALA A 6 -2.67 0.48 -1.76
CA ALA A 6 -1.70 1.56 -1.74
C ALA A 6 -2.35 2.90 -2.12
N GLU A 7 -2.27 3.90 -1.25
CA GLU A 7 -2.76 5.25 -1.48
C GLU A 7 -1.58 6.21 -1.64
N VAL A 8 -1.58 7.02 -2.70
CA VAL A 8 -0.50 8.00 -2.95
C VAL A 8 -0.64 9.16 -1.97
N VAL A 9 0.34 9.32 -1.07
CA VAL A 9 0.37 10.41 -0.09
C VAL A 9 1.25 11.58 -0.52
N ARG A 10 2.18 11.35 -1.46
CA ARG A 10 3.03 12.39 -2.07
C ARG A 10 3.45 12.01 -3.48
N ALA A 11 3.35 12.94 -4.42
CA ALA A 11 3.90 12.80 -5.77
C ALA A 11 4.75 14.02 -6.13
N GLY A 12 6.01 13.78 -6.50
CA GLY A 12 6.89 14.79 -7.10
C GLY A 12 7.04 14.60 -8.61
N ASN A 13 8.02 15.26 -9.22
CA ASN A 13 8.24 15.18 -10.67
C ASN A 13 8.73 13.81 -11.18
N SER A 14 9.35 13.00 -10.31
CA SER A 14 9.99 11.73 -10.68
C SER A 14 9.78 10.60 -9.68
N VAL A 15 9.35 10.92 -8.45
CA VAL A 15 9.18 9.97 -7.37
C VAL A 15 7.84 10.22 -6.67
N GLY A 16 7.07 9.15 -6.49
CA GLY A 16 5.89 9.10 -5.63
C GLY A 16 6.15 8.29 -4.37
N VAL A 17 5.35 8.53 -3.34
CA VAL A 17 5.31 7.77 -2.08
C VAL A 17 3.85 7.41 -1.80
N SER A 18 3.62 6.15 -1.45
CA SER A 18 2.33 5.64 -1.03
C SER A 18 2.36 5.12 0.40
N ALA A 19 1.28 5.34 1.14
CA ALA A 19 0.95 4.54 2.30
C ALA A 19 0.37 3.21 1.81
N VAL A 20 0.76 2.10 2.43
CA VAL A 20 0.32 0.76 2.06
C VAL A 20 -0.28 0.10 3.29
N GLU A 21 -1.49 -0.40 3.13
CA GLU A 21 -2.20 -1.20 4.13
C GLU A 21 -2.34 -2.62 3.60
N VAL A 22 -2.00 -3.60 4.44
CA VAL A 22 -2.09 -5.02 4.08
C VAL A 22 -3.09 -5.70 5.00
N GLU A 23 -4.07 -6.33 4.39
CA GLU A 23 -5.14 -7.06 5.08
C GLU A 23 -5.06 -8.56 4.79
N SER A 24 -5.45 -9.35 5.78
CA SER A 24 -5.55 -10.81 5.72
C SER A 24 -6.83 -11.30 6.36
N ALA A 25 -7.33 -12.43 5.88
CA ALA A 25 -8.25 -13.24 6.66
C ALA A 25 -7.53 -13.73 7.94
N THR A 26 -8.17 -13.54 9.07
CA THR A 26 -7.75 -14.05 10.39
C THR A 26 -8.23 -15.50 10.56
N PRO A 27 -7.71 -16.24 11.54
CA PRO A 27 -8.23 -17.57 11.89
C PRO A 27 -9.72 -17.58 12.29
N ALA A 28 -10.28 -16.43 12.66
CA ALA A 28 -11.70 -16.26 12.97
C ALA A 28 -12.58 -16.03 11.71
N GLY A 29 -11.98 -15.94 10.52
CA GLY A 29 -12.68 -15.70 9.25
C GLY A 29 -12.92 -14.22 8.94
N GLU A 30 -12.55 -13.30 9.83
CA GLU A 30 -12.66 -11.86 9.62
C GLU A 30 -11.45 -11.32 8.87
N THR A 31 -11.63 -10.27 8.07
CA THR A 31 -10.49 -9.54 7.47
C THR A 31 -9.95 -8.52 8.47
N ALA A 32 -8.64 -8.51 8.67
CA ALA A 32 -7.98 -7.57 9.56
C ALA A 32 -6.71 -7.00 8.92
N LEU A 33 -6.38 -5.77 9.31
CA LEU A 33 -5.11 -5.12 9.01
C LEU A 33 -3.98 -5.87 9.74
N VAL A 34 -3.02 -6.37 8.97
CA VAL A 34 -1.88 -7.15 9.50
C VAL A 34 -0.54 -6.45 9.32
N ALA A 35 -0.46 -5.47 8.42
CA ALA A 35 0.74 -4.67 8.21
C ALA A 35 0.40 -3.29 7.67
N VAL A 36 1.23 -2.31 8.05
CA VAL A 36 1.27 -0.98 7.47
C VAL A 36 2.68 -0.69 6.98
N GLY A 37 2.79 0.05 5.89
CA GLY A 37 4.09 0.40 5.31
C GLY A 37 4.04 1.65 4.45
N GLN A 38 5.21 2.05 3.98
CA GLN A 38 5.36 3.09 2.97
C GLN A 38 6.23 2.59 1.83
N GLY A 39 5.77 2.80 0.60
CA GLY A 39 6.48 2.45 -0.63
C GLY A 39 6.81 3.69 -1.44
N ALA A 40 8.06 3.82 -1.89
CA ALA A 40 8.44 4.81 -2.89
C ALA A 40 8.47 4.18 -4.29
N PHE A 41 8.02 4.91 -5.30
CA PHE A 41 7.97 4.44 -6.68
C PHE A 41 8.40 5.55 -7.65
N ARG A 42 8.88 5.15 -8.84
CA ARG A 42 9.25 6.09 -9.90
C ARG A 42 8.04 6.43 -10.75
N LEU A 43 7.87 7.71 -11.01
CA LEU A 43 6.93 8.23 -11.99
C LEU A 43 7.66 8.35 -13.33
N PHE A 44 7.14 7.66 -14.35
CA PHE A 44 7.59 7.84 -15.72
C PHE A 44 6.57 8.73 -16.41
N ARG A 45 7.02 9.89 -16.91
CA ARG A 45 6.19 10.77 -17.71
C ARG A 45 5.95 10.11 -19.06
N SER A 46 4.69 10.08 -19.50
CA SER A 46 4.27 9.69 -20.85
C SER A 46 4.72 10.72 -21.88
#